data_AF-A0A959MRI0-F1
#
_entry.id   AF-A0A959MRI0-F1
#
_cell.length_a   1.000
_cell.length_b   1.000
_cell.length_c   1.000
_cell.angle_alpha   90.00
_cell.angle_beta   90.00
_cell.angle_gamma   90.00
#
_symmetry.space_group_name_H-M   'P 1'
#
loop_
_entity.id
_entity.type
_entity.pdbx_description
1 polymer ?
#
loop_
_entity_poly.entity_id
_entity_poly.type
_entity_poly.pdbx_seq_one_letter_code
_entity_poly.pdbx_strand_id
1 'polypeptide(L)'
;MRKVFMRSSVATFFLILIVCIAAAVVANGCRKTDKIMQPPVTGNTNNNVEQRFFNEHRSADAAEAALVGFIKRKNEKQHFVATTVSRIGYPRWDKAISFKKPSTTAGRGSSADSATVTYVPFVRDSQNYVNAAMVIQSGPIDTSFSYNCDWQYAQKQNSLNSYTDTAEYYAVLFMVMDKRVFGHNKFNIIDTNLF
;
A
#
# COMPACT_ATOMS: atom_id res chain seq x y z
N MET A 1 -15.74 58.49 53.84
CA MET A 1 -14.55 58.19 53.01
C MET A 1 -14.25 56.70 53.17
N ARG A 2 -14.03 55.83 52.18
CA ARG A 2 -14.07 55.82 50.71
C ARG A 2 -14.28 54.32 50.36
N LYS A 3 -15.33 53.93 49.64
CA LYS A 3 -15.53 52.54 49.18
C LYS A 3 -14.55 52.26 48.04
N VAL A 4 -13.66 51.28 48.17
CA VAL A 4 -12.76 50.87 47.09
C VAL A 4 -13.29 49.58 46.46
N PHE A 5 -13.72 49.72 45.22
CA PHE A 5 -14.32 48.70 44.37
C PHE A 5 -13.21 47.79 43.82
N MET A 6 -12.97 46.63 44.44
CA MET A 6 -11.99 45.65 43.96
C MET A 6 -12.74 44.53 43.23
N ARG A 7 -13.19 44.81 42.00
CA ARG A 7 -13.89 43.85 41.13
C ARG A 7 -13.64 44.21 39.66
N SER A 8 -12.44 43.93 39.15
CA SER A 8 -12.19 44.06 37.70
C SER A 8 -10.92 43.34 37.21
N SER A 9 -9.89 43.17 38.05
CA SER A 9 -8.59 42.70 37.52
C SER A 9 -8.56 41.21 37.14
N VAL A 10 -9.21 40.32 37.90
CA VAL A 10 -9.14 38.86 37.64
C VAL A 10 -9.92 38.48 36.38
N ALA A 11 -11.13 39.04 36.22
CA ALA A 11 -11.94 38.80 35.02
C ALA A 11 -11.26 39.34 33.75
N THR A 12 -10.58 40.47 33.85
CA THR A 12 -9.82 41.05 32.72
C THR A 12 -8.63 40.16 32.34
N PHE A 13 -7.92 39.58 33.33
CA PHE A 13 -6.83 38.64 33.06
C PHE A 13 -7.30 37.36 32.36
N PHE A 14 -8.42 36.77 32.79
CA PHE A 14 -8.98 35.58 32.12
C PHE A 14 -9.44 35.90 30.69
N LEU A 15 -10.01 37.08 30.47
CA LEU A 15 -10.47 37.49 29.15
C LEU A 15 -9.29 37.73 28.19
N ILE A 16 -8.20 38.33 28.67
CA ILE A 16 -6.94 38.47 27.91
C ILE A 16 -6.35 37.08 27.59
N LEU A 17 -6.32 36.16 28.57
CA LEU A 17 -5.78 34.82 28.37
C LEU A 17 -6.57 34.03 27.30
N ILE A 18 -7.90 34.10 27.33
CA ILE A 18 -8.76 33.43 26.34
C ILE A 18 -8.54 34.02 24.94
N VAL A 19 -8.39 35.35 24.82
CA VAL A 19 -8.09 36.01 23.54
C VAL A 19 -6.71 35.59 23.02
N CYS A 20 -5.70 35.47 23.87
CA CYS A 20 -4.38 34.97 23.47
C CYS A 20 -4.41 33.52 23.01
N ILE A 21 -5.17 32.64 23.68
CA ILE A 21 -5.31 31.23 23.29
C ILE A 21 -6.07 31.13 21.96
N ALA A 22 -7.16 31.88 21.77
CA ALA A 22 -7.89 31.90 20.52
C ALA A 22 -7.02 32.40 19.35
N ALA A 23 -6.20 33.43 19.57
CA ALA A 23 -5.25 33.93 18.56
C ALA A 23 -4.18 32.88 18.20
N ALA A 24 -3.67 32.13 19.19
CA ALA A 24 -2.72 31.04 18.96
C ALA A 24 -3.33 29.86 18.19
N VAL A 25 -4.61 29.53 18.44
CA VAL A 25 -5.32 28.47 17.71
C VAL A 25 -5.62 28.89 16.27
N VAL A 26 -5.96 30.15 16.00
CA VAL A 26 -6.16 30.64 14.62
C VAL A 26 -4.83 30.73 13.87
N ALA A 27 -3.73 31.13 14.53
CA ALA A 27 -2.40 31.17 13.93
C ALA A 27 -1.84 29.78 13.58
N ASN A 28 -2.17 28.74 14.37
CA ASN A 28 -1.70 27.37 14.14
C ASN A 28 -2.72 26.47 13.40
N GLY A 29 -4.01 26.83 13.40
CA GLY A 29 -5.11 26.05 12.84
C GLY A 29 -5.26 26.15 11.32
N CYS A 30 -4.54 27.06 10.66
CA CYS A 30 -4.53 27.21 9.21
C CYS A 30 -3.15 26.94 8.58
N ARG A 31 -2.36 26.04 9.16
CA ARG A 31 -1.32 25.37 8.37
C ARG A 31 -1.96 24.28 7.54
N LYS A 32 -2.51 24.68 6.39
CA LYS A 32 -2.64 23.78 5.25
C LYS A 32 -1.25 23.18 5.06
N THR A 33 -1.10 21.88 5.29
CA THR A 33 0.13 21.17 4.95
C THR A 33 0.23 21.23 3.44
N ASP A 34 0.83 22.30 2.92
CA ASP A 34 1.34 22.30 1.56
C ASP A 34 2.28 21.11 1.51
N LYS A 35 1.86 20.06 0.81
CA LYS A 35 2.81 19.09 0.30
C LYS A 35 3.85 19.95 -0.39
N ILE A 36 5.05 20.01 0.20
CA ILE A 36 6.21 20.63 -0.44
C ILE A 36 6.18 20.04 -1.84
N MET A 37 5.83 20.87 -2.81
CA MET A 37 5.91 20.52 -4.20
C MET A 37 7.39 20.29 -4.38
N GLN A 38 7.79 19.00 -4.38
CA GLN A 38 9.13 18.62 -4.75
C GLN A 38 9.40 19.37 -6.06
N PRO A 39 10.56 20.05 -6.18
CA PRO A 39 10.91 20.70 -7.42
C PRO A 39 10.69 19.69 -8.56
N PRO A 40 10.17 20.12 -9.73
CA PRO A 40 9.85 19.21 -10.80
C PRO A 40 11.10 18.36 -11.03
N VAL A 41 11.02 17.08 -10.66
CA VAL A 41 12.08 16.13 -10.91
C VAL A 41 12.22 16.16 -12.41
N THR A 42 13.32 16.78 -12.87
CA THR A 42 13.77 16.80 -14.26
C THR A 42 13.33 15.50 -14.92
N GLY A 43 12.51 15.59 -15.98
CA GLY A 43 11.72 14.49 -16.54
C GLY A 43 12.50 13.23 -16.93
N ASN A 44 13.80 13.17 -16.68
CA ASN A 44 14.66 12.01 -16.89
C ASN A 44 14.57 10.97 -15.76
N THR A 45 14.47 11.36 -14.48
CA THR A 45 14.52 10.40 -13.36
C THR A 45 13.20 9.62 -13.20
N ASN A 46 12.04 10.30 -13.30
CA ASN A 46 10.75 9.61 -13.26
C ASN A 46 10.57 8.67 -14.44
N ASN A 47 11.03 9.07 -15.63
CA ASN A 47 11.05 8.21 -16.80
C ASN A 47 11.91 6.97 -16.58
N ASN A 48 13.08 7.09 -15.93
CA ASN A 48 13.93 5.94 -15.62
C ASN A 48 13.24 4.97 -14.64
N VAL A 49 12.64 5.50 -13.56
CA VAL A 49 11.93 4.67 -12.56
C VAL A 49 10.76 3.92 -13.20
N GLU A 50 9.97 4.58 -14.04
CA GLU A 50 8.86 3.95 -14.75
C GLU A 50 9.33 2.93 -15.79
N GLN A 51 10.36 3.26 -16.58
CA GLN A 51 10.95 2.32 -17.54
C GLN A 51 11.40 1.06 -16.83
N ARG A 52 12.08 1.20 -15.70
CA ARG A 52 12.57 0.09 -14.91
C ARG A 52 11.42 -0.75 -14.35
N PHE A 53 10.42 -0.08 -13.75
CA PHE A 53 9.22 -0.72 -13.21
C PHE A 53 8.46 -1.58 -14.24
N PHE A 54 8.35 -1.11 -15.48
CA PHE A 54 7.56 -1.80 -16.51
C PHE A 54 8.35 -2.76 -17.39
N ASN A 55 9.69 -2.66 -17.43
CA ASN A 55 10.52 -3.41 -18.39
C ASN A 55 11.55 -4.34 -17.77
N GLU A 56 11.87 -4.22 -16.48
CA GLU A 56 12.72 -5.22 -15.80
C GLU A 56 11.92 -6.44 -15.35
N HIS A 57 12.63 -7.56 -15.15
CA HIS A 57 12.06 -8.79 -14.60
C HIS A 57 10.78 -9.25 -15.31
N ARG A 58 10.75 -9.19 -16.64
CA ARG A 58 9.63 -9.62 -17.48
C ARG A 58 9.71 -11.11 -17.79
N SER A 59 8.57 -11.73 -18.07
CA SER A 59 8.52 -13.00 -18.79
C SER A 59 8.00 -12.82 -20.22
N ALA A 60 8.04 -13.90 -20.99
CA ALA A 60 7.45 -13.96 -22.32
C ALA A 60 5.94 -14.29 -22.29
N ASP A 61 5.31 -14.35 -21.11
CA ASP A 61 3.89 -14.69 -20.99
C ASP A 61 2.98 -13.53 -21.46
N ALA A 62 2.07 -13.84 -22.37
CA ALA A 62 1.09 -12.89 -22.88
C ALA A 62 0.12 -12.42 -21.77
N ALA A 63 -0.20 -13.28 -20.80
CA ALA A 63 -1.04 -12.89 -19.67
C ALA A 63 -0.33 -11.84 -18.80
N GLU A 64 0.96 -12.04 -18.52
CA GLU A 64 1.78 -11.03 -17.82
C GLU A 64 1.84 -9.71 -18.61
N ALA A 65 2.06 -9.77 -19.92
CA ALA A 65 2.10 -8.57 -20.77
C ALA A 65 0.78 -7.78 -20.69
N ALA A 66 -0.37 -8.47 -20.66
CA ALA A 66 -1.67 -7.83 -20.51
C ALA A 66 -1.85 -7.15 -19.15
N LEU A 67 -1.43 -7.80 -18.06
CA LEU A 67 -1.45 -7.22 -16.71
C LEU A 67 -0.60 -5.95 -16.64
N VAL A 68 0.57 -5.95 -17.27
CA VAL A 68 1.47 -4.79 -17.28
C VAL A 68 0.93 -3.65 -18.12
N GLY A 69 0.32 -3.96 -19.27
CA GLY A 69 -0.42 -2.97 -20.04
C GLY A 69 -1.54 -2.32 -19.20
N PHE A 70 -2.26 -3.10 -18.40
CA PHE A 70 -3.26 -2.57 -17.48
C PHE A 70 -2.68 -1.65 -16.41
N ILE A 71 -1.61 -2.07 -15.72
CA ILE A 71 -0.95 -1.27 -14.66
C ILE A 71 -0.35 0.01 -15.26
N LYS A 72 0.20 -0.04 -16.48
CA LYS A 72 0.70 1.13 -17.20
C LYS A 72 -0.41 2.16 -17.45
N ARG A 73 -1.57 1.73 -17.97
CA ARG A 73 -2.74 2.61 -18.17
C ARG A 73 -3.28 3.20 -16.86
N LYS A 74 -3.18 2.48 -15.74
CA LYS A 74 -3.52 3.02 -14.41
C LYS A 74 -2.49 4.07 -13.98
N ASN A 75 -1.21 3.84 -14.22
CA ASN A 75 -0.15 4.79 -13.89
C ASN A 75 -0.24 6.08 -14.72
N GLU A 76 -0.61 6.00 -16.00
CA GLU A 76 -0.83 7.20 -16.85
C GLU A 76 -1.88 8.16 -16.27
N LYS A 77 -2.80 7.67 -15.44
CA LYS A 77 -3.85 8.46 -14.80
C LYS A 77 -3.51 8.89 -13.36
N GLN A 78 -2.77 8.05 -12.64
CA GLN A 78 -2.58 8.19 -11.18
C GLN A 78 -1.13 8.49 -10.77
N HIS A 79 -0.16 8.29 -11.66
CA HIS A 79 1.28 8.51 -11.46
C HIS A 79 1.81 7.90 -10.14
N PHE A 80 1.41 6.66 -9.85
CA PHE A 80 1.73 6.01 -8.57
C PHE A 80 3.13 5.36 -8.54
N VAL A 81 3.73 5.06 -9.69
CA VAL A 81 4.94 4.21 -9.78
C VAL A 81 6.09 4.73 -8.94
N ALA A 82 6.42 6.02 -9.02
CA ALA A 82 7.51 6.60 -8.23
C ALA A 82 7.28 6.45 -6.72
N THR A 83 6.04 6.65 -6.26
CA THR A 83 5.67 6.48 -4.85
C THR A 83 5.74 5.01 -4.45
N THR A 84 5.22 4.10 -5.28
CA THR A 84 5.29 2.66 -5.04
C THR A 84 6.73 2.19 -4.90
N VAL A 85 7.59 2.54 -5.85
CA VAL A 85 9.01 2.13 -5.84
C VAL A 85 9.73 2.64 -4.60
N SER A 86 9.52 3.90 -4.23
CA SER A 86 10.15 4.47 -3.03
C SER A 86 9.76 3.75 -1.73
N ARG A 87 8.60 3.10 -1.69
CA ARG A 87 8.06 2.45 -0.50
C ARG A 87 8.31 0.96 -0.47
N ILE A 88 8.12 0.27 -1.58
CA ILE A 88 8.12 -1.20 -1.63
C ILE A 88 9.05 -1.80 -2.70
N GLY A 89 9.73 -0.96 -3.47
CA GLY A 89 10.70 -1.40 -4.46
C GLY A 89 10.09 -1.73 -5.83
N TYR A 90 10.77 -2.58 -6.59
CA TYR A 90 10.42 -2.91 -7.97
C TYR A 90 9.68 -4.24 -8.08
N PRO A 91 8.74 -4.37 -9.03
CA PRO A 91 8.04 -5.61 -9.30
C PRO A 91 8.97 -6.67 -9.91
N ARG A 92 8.72 -7.93 -9.58
CA ARG A 92 9.31 -9.10 -10.22
C ARG A 92 8.24 -9.81 -11.04
N TRP A 93 7.97 -9.28 -12.24
CA TRP A 93 6.87 -9.76 -13.09
C TRP A 93 7.01 -11.24 -13.47
N ASP A 94 8.24 -11.68 -13.76
CA ASP A 94 8.62 -13.05 -14.09
C ASP A 94 8.37 -14.04 -12.94
N LYS A 95 8.13 -13.54 -11.72
CA LYS A 95 7.83 -14.33 -10.52
C LYS A 95 6.37 -14.23 -10.10
N ALA A 96 5.49 -13.63 -10.90
CA ALA A 96 4.07 -13.55 -10.58
C ALA A 96 3.43 -14.94 -10.40
N ILE A 97 2.41 -15.04 -9.53
CA ILE A 97 1.65 -16.25 -9.24
C ILE A 97 0.17 -15.96 -9.48
N SER A 98 -0.47 -16.72 -10.37
CA SER A 98 -1.89 -16.54 -10.70
C SER A 98 -2.73 -17.73 -10.25
N PHE A 99 -3.89 -17.45 -9.67
CA PHE A 99 -4.88 -18.43 -9.24
C PHE A 99 -6.22 -18.11 -9.88
N LYS A 100 -6.88 -19.12 -10.44
CA LYS A 100 -8.27 -19.01 -10.89
C LYS A 100 -9.19 -19.26 -9.71
N LYS A 101 -10.07 -18.30 -9.40
CA LYS A 101 -11.09 -18.52 -8.38
C LYS A 101 -12.17 -19.45 -8.94
N PRO A 102 -12.53 -20.55 -8.28
CA PRO A 102 -13.60 -21.41 -8.76
C PRO A 102 -14.91 -20.60 -8.84
N SER A 103 -15.62 -20.76 -9.97
CA SER A 103 -16.97 -20.20 -10.15
C SER A 103 -17.89 -20.81 -9.08
N THR A 104 -18.53 -19.98 -8.26
CA THR A 104 -19.47 -20.43 -7.22
C THR A 104 -20.86 -20.76 -7.76
N THR A 105 -21.06 -20.79 -9.07
CA THR A 105 -22.35 -21.15 -9.66
C THR A 105 -22.47 -22.67 -9.80
N ALA A 106 -23.03 -23.32 -8.77
CA ALA A 106 -23.55 -24.67 -8.86
C ALA A 106 -24.83 -24.67 -9.72
N GLY A 107 -24.67 -24.58 -11.05
CA GLY A 107 -25.76 -24.61 -12.01
C GLY A 107 -25.27 -25.27 -13.31
N ARG A 108 -25.87 -26.40 -13.67
CA ARG A 108 -25.54 -27.14 -14.90
C ARG A 108 -25.67 -26.21 -16.12
N GLY A 109 -24.55 -25.87 -16.76
CA GLY A 109 -24.54 -25.35 -18.12
C GLY A 109 -24.08 -23.91 -18.36
N SER A 110 -23.42 -23.23 -17.42
CA SER A 110 -22.75 -21.96 -17.73
C SER A 110 -21.26 -22.04 -17.42
N SER A 111 -20.42 -21.90 -18.45
CA SER A 111 -19.00 -21.57 -18.30
C SER A 111 -18.91 -20.16 -17.73
N ALA A 112 -19.14 -20.03 -16.43
CA ALA A 112 -19.02 -18.75 -15.74
C ALA A 112 -17.53 -18.38 -15.68
N ASP A 113 -17.15 -17.33 -16.41
CA ASP A 113 -15.78 -16.85 -16.45
C ASP A 113 -15.27 -16.57 -15.04
N SER A 114 -14.25 -17.32 -14.65
CA SER A 114 -13.66 -17.25 -13.31
C SER A 114 -12.73 -16.04 -13.19
N ALA A 115 -12.87 -15.28 -12.10
CA ALA A 115 -11.92 -14.24 -11.77
C ALA A 115 -10.53 -14.85 -11.53
N THR A 116 -9.49 -14.25 -12.12
CA THR A 116 -8.10 -14.63 -11.88
C THR A 116 -7.46 -13.63 -10.92
N VAL A 117 -6.87 -14.13 -9.85
CA VAL A 117 -6.11 -13.33 -8.89
C VAL A 117 -4.62 -13.57 -9.14
N THR A 118 -3.90 -12.53 -9.49
CA THR A 118 -2.45 -12.57 -9.72
C THR A 118 -1.71 -11.78 -8.65
N TYR A 119 -0.71 -12.41 -8.05
CA TYR A 119 0.19 -11.79 -7.09
C TYR A 119 1.53 -11.53 -7.75
N VAL A 120 1.99 -10.28 -7.75
CA VAL A 120 3.29 -9.87 -8.28
C VAL A 120 4.18 -9.43 -7.12
N PRO A 121 5.30 -10.12 -6.82
CA PRO A 121 6.16 -9.76 -5.71
C PRO A 121 6.97 -8.48 -5.98
N PHE A 122 7.26 -7.74 -4.92
CA PHE A 122 8.01 -6.49 -4.91
C PHE A 122 9.24 -6.59 -4.02
N VAL A 123 10.37 -6.07 -4.50
CA VAL A 123 11.67 -6.14 -3.82
C VAL A 123 12.38 -4.79 -3.92
N ARG A 124 12.91 -4.29 -2.81
CA ARG A 124 13.83 -3.14 -2.82
C ARG A 124 15.25 -3.58 -3.18
N ASP A 125 15.98 -2.72 -3.90
CA ASP A 125 17.30 -3.03 -4.47
C ASP A 125 18.34 -3.50 -3.44
N SER A 126 18.28 -2.98 -2.21
CA SER A 126 19.21 -3.33 -1.14
C SER A 126 18.75 -4.52 -0.29
N GLN A 127 17.72 -5.26 -0.73
CA GLN A 127 17.07 -6.30 0.06
C GLN A 127 16.98 -7.60 -0.73
N ASN A 128 17.13 -8.71 0.00
CA ASN A 128 17.07 -10.07 -0.52
C ASN A 128 15.81 -10.81 -0.03
N TYR A 129 14.75 -10.05 0.24
CA TYR A 129 13.45 -10.58 0.64
C TYR A 129 12.33 -9.75 0.01
N VAL A 130 11.14 -10.34 -0.12
CA VAL A 130 9.96 -9.72 -0.72
C VAL A 130 9.30 -8.78 0.29
N ASN A 131 9.12 -7.53 -0.11
CA ASN A 131 8.56 -6.47 0.74
C ASN A 131 7.04 -6.34 0.65
N ALA A 132 6.50 -6.64 -0.53
CA ALA A 132 5.09 -6.48 -0.82
C ALA A 132 4.70 -7.36 -2.00
N ALA A 133 3.40 -7.48 -2.20
CA ALA A 133 2.79 -8.10 -3.35
C ALA A 133 1.73 -7.15 -3.92
N MET A 134 1.81 -6.86 -5.21
CA MET A 134 0.66 -6.30 -5.92
C MET A 134 -0.32 -7.43 -6.21
N VAL A 135 -1.57 -7.22 -5.83
CA VAL A 135 -2.67 -8.16 -6.08
C VAL A 135 -3.50 -7.60 -7.21
N ILE A 136 -3.54 -8.28 -8.35
CA ILE A 136 -4.36 -7.91 -9.50
C ILE A 136 -5.50 -8.91 -9.63
N GLN A 137 -6.73 -8.42 -9.54
CA GLN A 137 -7.94 -9.23 -9.73
C GLN A 137 -8.50 -8.93 -11.12
N SER A 138 -8.41 -9.90 -12.03
CA SER A 138 -8.92 -9.80 -13.39
C SER A 138 -10.20 -10.60 -13.52
N GLY A 139 -11.33 -9.92 -13.64
CA GLY A 139 -12.62 -10.52 -13.97
C GLY A 139 -13.00 -10.30 -15.44
N PRO A 140 -14.17 -10.79 -15.87
CA PRO A 140 -14.63 -10.67 -17.24
C PRO A 140 -14.99 -9.22 -17.62
N ILE A 141 -15.41 -8.43 -16.61
CA ILE A 141 -15.92 -7.08 -16.78
C ILE A 141 -14.89 -6.02 -16.36
N ASP A 142 -14.20 -6.25 -15.25
CA ASP A 142 -13.27 -5.27 -14.67
C ASP A 142 -11.99 -5.93 -14.16
N THR A 143 -10.92 -5.14 -14.12
CA THR A 143 -9.65 -5.48 -13.51
C THR A 143 -9.29 -4.43 -12.47
N SER A 144 -9.02 -4.87 -11.25
CA SER A 144 -8.59 -4.02 -10.14
C SER A 144 -7.21 -4.43 -9.63
N PHE A 145 -6.55 -3.53 -8.91
CA PHE A 145 -5.31 -3.87 -8.21
C PHE A 145 -5.23 -3.23 -6.83
N SER A 146 -4.53 -3.90 -5.93
CA SER A 146 -4.17 -3.43 -4.58
C SER A 146 -2.75 -3.88 -4.23
N TYR A 147 -2.30 -3.54 -3.02
CA TYR A 147 -1.03 -4.00 -2.49
C TYR A 147 -1.24 -4.64 -1.12
N ASN A 148 -0.59 -5.79 -0.92
CA ASN A 148 -0.36 -6.38 0.40
C ASN A 148 1.11 -6.14 0.74
N CYS A 149 1.40 -5.53 1.88
CA CYS A 149 2.76 -5.24 2.32
C CYS A 149 3.12 -6.12 3.52
N ASP A 150 4.40 -6.47 3.63
CA ASP A 150 4.91 -7.36 4.68
C ASP A 150 4.50 -6.86 6.08
N TRP A 151 4.69 -5.58 6.38
CA TRP A 151 4.38 -4.99 7.69
C TRP A 151 2.88 -4.98 8.06
N GLN A 152 1.96 -5.24 7.12
CA GLN A 152 0.52 -5.19 7.39
C GLN A 152 0.01 -6.38 8.21
N TYR A 153 0.79 -7.47 8.34
CA TYR A 153 0.40 -8.60 9.19
C TYR A 153 0.16 -8.16 10.65
N ALA A 154 0.90 -7.18 11.14
CA ALA A 154 0.80 -6.69 12.52
C ALA A 154 -0.56 -6.03 12.83
N GLN A 155 -1.35 -5.72 11.79
CA GLN A 155 -2.70 -5.16 11.92
C GLN A 155 -3.79 -6.24 11.79
N LYS A 156 -3.41 -7.50 11.54
CA LYS A 156 -4.33 -8.62 11.35
C LYS A 156 -4.49 -9.40 12.64
N GLN A 157 -5.66 -10.00 12.79
CA GLN A 157 -5.91 -10.94 13.87
C GLN A 157 -5.41 -12.32 13.45
N ASN A 158 -4.87 -13.05 14.42
CA ASN A 158 -4.67 -14.48 14.30
C ASN A 158 -6.04 -15.17 14.30
N SER A 159 -6.21 -16.20 13.49
CA SER A 159 -7.45 -16.96 13.52
C SER A 159 -7.23 -18.41 13.14
N LEU A 160 -7.68 -19.30 14.02
CA LEU A 160 -7.77 -20.73 13.75
C LEU A 160 -8.94 -21.08 12.80
N ASN A 161 -9.85 -20.12 12.55
CA ASN A 161 -11.14 -20.37 11.89
C ASN A 161 -11.32 -19.62 10.55
N SER A 162 -10.39 -18.74 10.18
CA SER A 162 -10.43 -18.01 8.90
C SER A 162 -9.09 -18.14 8.20
N TYR A 163 -9.10 -18.44 6.91
CA TYR A 163 -7.88 -18.57 6.09
C TYR A 163 -7.65 -17.37 5.17
N THR A 164 -8.56 -16.40 5.20
CA THR A 164 -8.57 -15.26 4.31
C THR A 164 -8.46 -14.02 5.17
N ASP A 165 -7.29 -13.39 5.17
CA ASP A 165 -6.96 -12.13 5.88
C ASP A 165 -6.47 -12.25 7.33
N THR A 166 -5.81 -13.35 7.69
CA THR A 166 -5.12 -13.49 8.98
C THR A 166 -3.63 -13.18 8.88
N ALA A 167 -2.99 -12.95 10.03
CA ALA A 167 -1.55 -12.69 10.09
C ALA A 167 -0.73 -13.90 9.57
N GLU A 168 -1.17 -15.12 9.89
CA GLU A 168 -0.58 -16.38 9.42
C GLU A 168 -0.64 -16.49 7.89
N TYR A 169 -1.77 -16.09 7.28
CA TYR A 169 -1.91 -16.08 5.83
C TYR A 169 -0.91 -15.14 5.17
N TYR A 170 -0.75 -13.92 5.71
CA TYR A 170 0.26 -12.98 5.23
C TYR A 170 1.67 -13.57 5.34
N ALA A 171 2.02 -14.16 6.50
CA ALA A 171 3.32 -14.78 6.71
C ALA A 171 3.61 -15.87 5.66
N VAL A 172 2.68 -16.81 5.46
CA VAL A 172 2.82 -17.90 4.48
C VAL A 172 2.89 -17.36 3.06
N LEU A 173 2.07 -16.35 2.71
CA LEU A 173 2.10 -15.71 1.40
C LEU A 173 3.50 -15.17 1.08
N PHE A 174 4.10 -14.42 2.01
CA PHE A 174 5.44 -13.85 1.82
C PHE A 174 6.54 -14.91 1.82
N MET A 175 6.45 -15.95 2.66
CA MET A 175 7.38 -17.09 2.60
C MET A 175 7.37 -17.79 1.24
N VAL A 176 6.19 -18.00 0.65
CA VAL A 176 6.04 -18.59 -0.69
C VAL A 176 6.65 -17.68 -1.76
N MET A 177 6.45 -16.37 -1.66
CA MET A 177 7.05 -15.42 -2.60
C MET A 177 8.56 -15.37 -2.46
N ASP A 178 9.11 -15.34 -1.24
CA ASP A 178 10.55 -15.39 -1.00
C ASP A 178 11.19 -16.65 -1.59
N LYS A 179 10.54 -17.80 -1.40
CA LYS A 179 10.95 -19.05 -2.05
C LYS A 179 10.98 -18.91 -3.57
N ARG A 180 9.96 -18.27 -4.16
CA ARG A 180 9.85 -18.13 -5.62
C ARG A 180 10.84 -17.12 -6.21
N VAL A 181 11.09 -16.01 -5.51
CA VAL A 181 11.98 -14.94 -5.97
C VAL A 181 13.44 -15.26 -5.70
N PHE A 182 13.77 -15.76 -4.50
CA PHE A 182 15.14 -15.94 -4.03
C PHE A 182 15.53 -17.39 -3.74
N GLY A 183 14.59 -18.33 -3.75
CA GLY A 183 14.89 -19.74 -3.44
C GLY A 183 15.00 -20.05 -1.95
N HIS A 184 14.57 -19.14 -1.07
CA HIS A 184 14.59 -19.37 0.37
C HIS A 184 13.62 -20.50 0.77
N ASN A 185 14.13 -21.47 1.52
CA ASN A 185 13.36 -22.65 1.96
C ASN A 185 13.33 -22.81 3.49
N LYS A 186 13.96 -21.89 4.23
CA LYS A 186 14.03 -21.90 5.70
C LYS A 186 13.74 -20.49 6.18
N PHE A 187 12.88 -20.38 7.19
CA PHE A 187 12.42 -19.11 7.74
C PHE A 187 12.51 -19.15 9.26
N ASN A 188 12.97 -18.04 9.84
CA ASN A 188 12.97 -17.85 11.28
C ASN A 188 11.79 -16.95 11.63
N ILE A 189 10.90 -17.44 12.49
CA ILE A 189 9.80 -16.64 13.02
C ILE A 189 10.34 -15.88 14.23
N ILE A 190 10.48 -14.57 14.08
CA ILE A 190 10.99 -13.69 15.13
C ILE A 190 9.88 -13.07 15.97
N ASP A 191 8.68 -12.90 15.39
CA ASP A 191 7.50 -12.46 16.12
C ASP A 191 6.75 -13.69 16.61
N THR A 192 6.83 -13.95 17.91
CA THR A 192 6.15 -15.09 18.55
C THR A 192 4.64 -14.95 18.58
N ASN A 193 4.09 -13.77 18.28
CA ASN A 193 2.65 -13.55 18.20
C ASN A 193 2.09 -13.81 16.79
N LEU A 194 2.93 -14.19 15.83
CA LEU A 194 2.52 -14.38 14.43
C LEU A 194 1.69 -15.65 14.20
N PHE A 195 1.77 -16.62 15.11
CA PHE A 195 1.08 -17.90 15.07
C PHE A 195 0.49 -18.23 16.44
#